data_AF-A0A4R2YT63-F1
#
_entry.id   AF-A0A4R2YT63-F1
#
_cell.length_a   1.000
_cell.length_b   1.000
_cell.length_c   1.000
_cell.angle_alpha   90.00
_cell.angle_beta   90.00
_cell.angle_gamma   90.00
#
_symmetry.space_group_name_H-M   'P 1'
#
loop_
_entity.id
_entity.type
_entity.pdbx_description
1 polymer ?
#
loop_
_entity_poly.entity_id
_entity_poly.type
_entity_poly.pdbx_seq_one_letter_code
_entity_poly.pdbx_strand_id
1 'polypeptide(L)' 'MPNLYDNTPLELEEIVDHCRALSYAIVSLDNPQAKDLLGYILCERLEVLYQTLEMPFSDDDVVAIEMTETLTH' A
#
# COMPACT_ATOMS: atom_id res chain seq x y z
N MET A 1 20.56 -16.18 -0.07
CA MET A 1 19.21 -16.17 -0.66
C MET A 1 18.44 -15.09 0.07
N PRO A 2 17.93 -14.06 -0.61
CA PRO A 2 17.11 -13.05 0.05
C PRO A 2 15.79 -13.70 0.48
N ASN A 3 15.25 -13.30 1.62
CA ASN A 3 14.00 -13.82 2.17
C ASN A 3 12.87 -13.69 1.14
N LEU A 4 12.27 -14.81 0.74
CA LEU A 4 11.14 -14.87 -0.19
C LEU A 4 9.87 -14.18 0.39
N TYR A 5 9.83 -14.05 1.72
CA TYR A 5 8.78 -13.38 2.46
C TYR A 5 9.43 -12.32 3.34
N ASP A 6 9.42 -11.08 2.85
CA ASP A 6 9.58 -9.95 3.73
C ASP A 6 8.26 -9.79 4.50
N ASN A 7 8.31 -9.92 5.83
CA ASN A 7 7.15 -9.79 6.70
C ASN A 7 7.08 -8.39 7.32
N THR A 8 7.89 -7.45 6.83
CA THR A 8 7.77 -6.05 7.22
C THR A 8 6.37 -5.56 6.85
N PRO A 9 5.63 -4.91 7.77
CA PRO A 9 4.36 -4.26 7.44
C PRO A 9 4.54 -3.35 6.24
N LEU A 10 3.56 -3.32 5.34
CA LEU A 10 3.64 -2.43 4.18
C LEU A 10 3.50 -0.97 4.63
N GLU A 11 4.33 -0.12 4.04
CA GLU A 11 4.21 1.33 4.19
C GLU A 11 2.96 1.84 3.47
N LEU A 12 2.48 3.03 3.86
CA LEU A 12 1.27 3.63 3.29
C LEU A 12 1.36 3.76 1.76
N GLU A 13 2.50 4.21 1.24
CA GLU A 13 2.74 4.35 -0.20
C GLU A 13 2.66 2.99 -0.93
N GLU A 14 3.17 1.92 -0.31
CA GLU A 14 3.15 0.58 -0.90
C GLU A 14 1.72 0.03 -0.98
N ILE A 15 0.90 0.31 0.04
CA ILE A 15 -0.53 -0.07 0.04
C ILE A 15 -1.26 0.68 -1.07
N VAL A 16 -0.99 1.99 -1.25
CA VAL A 16 -1.59 2.79 -2.33
C VAL A 16 -1.18 2.27 -3.71
N ASP A 17 0.11 1.97 -3.90
CA ASP A 17 0.62 1.42 -5.16
C ASP A 17 0.00 0.05 -5.48
N HIS A 18 -0.19 -0.81 -4.48
CA HIS A 18 -0.93 -2.07 -4.64
C HIS A 18 -2.37 -1.85 -5.08
N CYS A 19 -3.11 -0.93 -4.44
CA CYS A 19 -4.48 -0.60 -4.84
C CYS A 19 -4.55 -0.11 -6.30
N ARG A 20 -3.58 0.71 -6.72
CA ARG A 20 -3.48 1.21 -8.10
C ARG A 20 -3.19 0.10 -9.10
N ALA A 21 -2.24 -0.78 -8.79
CA ALA A 21 -1.87 -1.91 -9.64
C ALA A 21 -3.03 -2.90 -9.80
N LEU A 22 -3.73 -3.22 -8.71
CA LEU A 22 -4.91 -4.10 -8.73
C LEU A 22 -6.05 -3.51 -9.56
N SER A 23 -6.34 -2.22 -9.38
CA SER A 23 -7.36 -1.52 -10.17
C SER A 23 -7.04 -1.56 -11.67
N TYR A 24 -5.78 -1.31 -12.04
CA TYR A 24 -5.34 -1.40 -13.42
C TYR A 24 -5.46 -2.82 -13.98
N ALA A 25 -5.05 -3.83 -13.20
CA ALA A 25 -5.13 -5.23 -13.61
C ALA A 25 -6.59 -5.67 -13.84
N ILE A 26 -7.52 -5.29 -12.95
CA ILE A 26 -8.94 -5.60 -13.12
C ILE A 26 -9.50 -5.01 -14.41
N VAL A 27 -9.16 -3.76 -14.74
CA VAL A 27 -9.63 -3.11 -15.97
C VAL A 27 -9.00 -3.74 -17.20
N SER A 28 -7.73 -4.15 -17.12
CA SER A 28 -6.95 -4.62 -18.26
C SER A 28 -7.11 -6.11 -18.59
N LEU A 29 -7.54 -6.93 -17.62
CA LEU A 29 -7.72 -8.36 -17.82
C LEU A 29 -9.07 -8.69 -18.45
N ASP A 30 -9.04 -9.66 -19.37
CA ASP A 30 -10.23 -10.20 -20.03
C ASP A 30 -10.82 -11.40 -19.29
N ASN A 31 -10.04 -12.08 -18.42
CA ASN A 31 -10.50 -13.25 -17.70
C ASN A 31 -11.44 -12.84 -16.55
N PRO A 32 -12.74 -13.19 -16.60
CA PRO A 32 -13.71 -12.75 -15.61
C PRO A 32 -13.43 -13.31 -14.21
N GLN A 33 -12.98 -14.56 -14.09
CA GLN A 33 -12.65 -15.16 -12.79
C GLN A 33 -11.43 -14.48 -12.14
N ALA A 34 -10.45 -14.08 -12.96
CA ALA A 34 -9.30 -13.34 -12.46
C ALA A 34 -9.72 -11.95 -11.96
N LYS A 35 -10.65 -11.28 -12.65
CA LYS A 35 -11.18 -9.98 -12.23
C LYS A 35 -11.93 -10.08 -10.90
N ASP A 36 -12.76 -11.11 -10.74
CA ASP A 36 -13.49 -11.33 -9.48
C ASP A 36 -12.51 -11.52 -8.33
N LEU A 37 -11.52 -12.42 -8.50
CA LEU A 37 -10.49 -12.66 -7.48
C LEU A 37 -9.68 -11.40 -7.15
N LEU A 38 -9.22 -10.66 -8.16
CA LEU A 38 -8.49 -9.41 -7.95
C LEU A 38 -9.37 -8.34 -7.31
N GLY A 39 -10.68 -8.34 -7.57
CA GLY A 39 -11.65 -7.48 -6.91
C GLY A 39 -11.73 -7.76 -5.41
N TYR A 40 -11.76 -9.03 -5.01
CA TYR A 40 -11.70 -9.41 -3.59
C TYR A 40 -10.40 -8.92 -2.93
N ILE A 41 -9.26 -9.15 -3.58
CA ILE A 41 -7.95 -8.71 -3.07
C ILE A 41 -7.89 -7.18 -2.96
N LEU A 42 -8.45 -6.45 -3.94
CA LEU A 42 -8.51 -4.99 -3.90
C LEU A 42 -9.36 -4.50 -2.73
N CYS A 43 -10.50 -5.12 -2.46
CA CYS A 43 -11.32 -4.78 -1.27
C CYS A 43 -10.53 -4.96 0.02
N GLU A 44 -9.80 -6.08 0.18
CA GLU A 44 -8.95 -6.31 1.35
C GLU A 44 -7.86 -5.24 1.47
N ARG A 45 -7.23 -4.85 0.36
CA ARG A 45 -6.20 -3.79 0.38
C ARG A 45 -6.76 -2.41 0.69
N LEU A 46 -7.97 -2.10 0.25
CA LEU A 46 -8.66 -0.85 0.59
C LEU A 46 -9.01 -0.80 2.08
N GLU A 47 -9.41 -1.93 2.67
CA GLU A 47 -9.67 -2.01 4.12
C GLU A 47 -8.37 -1.78 4.93
N VAL A 48 -7.26 -2.38 4.52
CA VAL A 48 -5.95 -2.14 5.15
C VAL A 48 -5.54 -0.67 5.00
N LEU A 49 -5.75 -0.08 3.82
CA LEU A 49 -5.48 1.34 3.57
C LEU A 49 -6.30 2.23 4.51
N TYR A 50 -7.59 1.94 4.64
CA TYR A 50 -8.49 2.67 5.53
C TYR A 50 -8.03 2.61 6.98
N GLN A 51 -7.73 1.42 7.48
CA GLN A 51 -7.24 1.22 8.84
C GLN A 51 -5.90 1.92 9.10
N THR A 52 -4.99 1.93 8.10
CA THR A 52 -3.70 2.61 8.19
C THR A 52 -3.88 4.12 8.28
N LEU A 53 -4.83 4.68 7.53
CA LEU A 53 -5.15 6.12 7.56
C LEU A 53 -5.92 6.54 8.82
N GLU A 54 -6.70 5.64 9.42
CA GLU A 54 -7.41 5.88 10.68
C GLU A 54 -6.54 5.66 11.93
N MET A 55 -5.39 5.01 11.79
CA MET A 55 -4.49 4.80 12.91
C MET A 55 -3.97 6.18 13.38
N PRO A 56 -4.13 6.53 14.66
CA PRO A 56 -3.60 7.79 15.17
C PRO A 56 -2.09 7.77 14.97
N PHE A 57 -1.56 8.77 14.23
CA PHE A 57 -0.13 8.98 14.11
C PHE A 57 0.46 9.00 15.51
N SER A 58 1.28 7.99 15.83
CA SER A 58 2.02 8.00 17.08
C SER A 58 3.15 9.01 16.90
N ASP A 59 3.43 9.84 17.90
CA ASP A 59 4.43 10.93 17.82
C ASP A 59 5.87 10.47 17.46
N ASP A 60 6.11 9.15 17.30
CA ASP A 60 7.38 8.55 16.86
C ASP A 60 7.58 8.58 15.32
N ASP A 61 6.51 8.69 14.50
CA ASP A 61 6.62 8.66 13.03
C ASP A 61 7.09 10.00 12.41
N VAL A 62 7.17 11.07 13.21
CA VAL A 62 7.53 12.42 12.73
C VAL A 62 9.02 12.50 12.32
N VAL A 63 9.86 11.57 12.79
CA VAL A 63 11.32 11.63 12.57
C VAL A 63 11.72 11.27 11.13
N ALA A 64 10.87 10.59 10.36
CA ALA A 64 11.20 10.19 8.99
C ALA A 64 10.94 11.30 7.95
N ILE A 65 9.94 12.17 8.17
CA ILE A 65 9.54 13.17 7.17
C ILE A 65 10.43 14.43 7.23
N GLU A 66 10.98 14.77 8.41
CA GLU A 66 11.82 15.97 8.56
C GLU A 66 13.23 15.86 7.92
N MET A 67 13.69 14.68 7.49
CA MET A 67 15.01 14.54 6.87
C MET A 67 15.12 15.04 5.42
N THR A 68 14.03 15.49 4.79
CA THR A 68 14.06 15.96 3.39
C THR A 68 13.99 17.48 3.20
N GLU A 69 13.82 18.28 4.26
CA GLU A 69 13.69 19.74 4.15
C GLU A 69 14.89 20.57 4.64
N THR A 70 16.02 19.94 5.02
CA THR A 70 17.24 20.70 5.42
C THR A 70 18.38 20.58 4.40
N LEU A 71 18.12 20.97 3.15
CA LEU A 71 19.19 21.39 2.23
C LEU A 71 18.82 22.70 1.50
N THR A 72 18.44 23.72 2.27
CA THR A 72 18.56 25.12 1.84
C THR A 72 18.86 26.01 3.05
N HIS A 73 20.10 25.98 3.53
CA HIS A 73 20.81 27.21 3.89
C HIS A 73 22.33 27.02 3.94
#